data_AF-A0A5B0P7N2-F1
#
_entry.id   AF-A0A5B0P7N2-F1
#
_cell.length_a   1.000
_cell.length_b   1.000
_cell.length_c   1.000
_cell.angle_alpha   90.00
_cell.angle_beta   90.00
_cell.angle_gamma   90.00
#
_symmetry.space_group_name_H-M   'P 1'
#
loop_
_entity.id
_entity.type
_entity.pdbx_description
1 polymer ?
#
loop_
_entity_poly.entity_id
_entity_poly.type
_entity_poly.pdbx_seq_one_letter_code
_entity_poly.pdbx_strand_id
1 'polypeptide(L)'
;MLHKQGIYGKGIKVALIDSGVDCTHPAFGGGFGKGKKIAFGMSLVENADAQSQRNKGAISNPCSDDSRHGTHTAGIIAAADVGYGFQGVAPNVTIGMYREHHTSLNAV
;
A
#
# COMPACT_ATOMS: atom_id res chain seq x y z
N MET A 1 8.92 0.18 25.52
CA MET A 1 8.40 0.28 24.14
C MET A 1 9.35 -0.43 23.19
N LEU A 2 8.83 -1.31 22.32
CA LEU A 2 9.62 -2.23 21.47
C LEU A 2 10.58 -1.51 20.51
N HIS A 3 10.24 -0.31 20.05
CA HIS A 3 11.13 0.52 19.22
C HIS A 3 12.45 0.88 19.91
N LYS A 4 12.44 1.16 21.23
CA LYS A 4 13.69 1.41 22.00
C LYS A 4 14.61 0.19 22.08
N GLN A 5 14.08 -1.00 21.79
CA GLN A 5 14.82 -2.25 21.73
C GLN A 5 15.22 -2.62 20.28
N GLY A 6 14.99 -1.74 19.31
CA GLY A 6 15.33 -1.99 17.90
C GLY A 6 14.33 -2.88 17.14
N ILE A 7 13.16 -3.15 17.73
CA ILE A 7 12.15 -4.03 17.15
C ILE A 7 11.18 -3.20 16.30
N TYR A 8 11.32 -3.28 14.98
CA TYR A 8 10.55 -2.50 14.00
C TYR A 8 9.81 -3.36 12.96
N GLY A 9 9.75 -4.68 13.16
CA GLY A 9 9.09 -5.62 12.23
C GLY A 9 9.96 -6.12 11.06
N LYS A 10 11.29 -5.96 11.16
CA LYS A 10 12.22 -6.44 10.12
C LYS A 10 12.01 -7.94 9.83
N GLY A 11 11.90 -8.28 8.55
CA GLY A 11 11.73 -9.67 8.09
C GLY A 11 10.29 -10.17 8.11
N ILE A 12 9.34 -9.41 8.65
CA ILE A 12 7.92 -9.75 8.64
C ILE A 12 7.27 -9.20 7.38
N LYS A 13 6.35 -9.98 6.81
CA LYS A 13 5.47 -9.57 5.71
C LYS A 13 4.06 -9.36 6.24
N VAL A 14 3.42 -8.26 5.85
CA VAL A 14 2.04 -7.94 6.19
C VAL A 14 1.25 -7.81 4.90
N ALA A 15 0.19 -8.59 4.74
CA ALA A 15 -0.76 -8.43 3.64
C ALA A 15 -1.90 -7.51 4.10
N LEU A 16 -2.14 -6.44 3.35
CA LEU A 16 -3.24 -5.51 3.54
C LEU A 16 -4.24 -5.68 2.39
N ILE A 17 -5.50 -5.88 2.73
CA ILE A 17 -6.62 -5.95 1.79
C ILE A 17 -7.42 -4.67 1.99
N ASP A 18 -7.44 -3.79 0.98
CA ASP A 18 -8.05 -2.45 1.10
C ASP A 18 -8.38 -1.88 -0.31
N SER A 19 -8.66 -0.59 -0.42
CA SER A 19 -8.95 0.11 -1.68
C SER A 19 -7.74 0.29 -2.62
N GLY A 20 -6.57 -0.21 -2.21
CA GLY A 20 -5.29 -0.03 -2.90
C GLY A 20 -4.33 0.84 -2.10
N VAL A 21 -3.23 1.27 -2.72
CA VAL A 21 -2.25 2.18 -2.08
C VAL A 21 -1.58 3.09 -3.09
N ASP A 22 -1.26 4.30 -2.65
CA ASP A 22 -0.35 5.18 -3.36
C ASP A 22 1.07 4.67 -3.14
N CYS A 23 1.50 3.80 -4.04
CA CYS A 23 2.84 3.26 -4.04
C CYS A 23 3.91 4.35 -4.27
N THR A 24 3.55 5.52 -4.83
CA THR A 24 4.52 6.59 -5.05
C THR A 24 4.77 7.44 -3.80
N HIS A 25 3.97 7.25 -2.75
CA HIS A 25 4.07 8.02 -1.51
C HIS A 25 5.48 7.90 -0.88
N PRO A 26 6.15 9.02 -0.53
CA PRO A 26 7.52 9.02 0.00
C PRO A 26 7.71 8.16 1.25
N ALA A 27 6.71 8.11 2.13
CA ALA A 27 6.72 7.27 3.35
C ALA A 27 6.86 5.76 3.07
N PHE A 28 6.65 5.32 1.83
CA PHE A 28 6.85 3.93 1.38
C PHE A 28 8.05 3.77 0.44
N GLY A 29 8.88 4.79 0.26
CA GLY A 29 10.11 4.73 -0.54
C GLY A 29 9.91 4.69 -2.06
N GLY A 30 8.69 4.98 -2.54
CA GLY A 30 8.40 5.19 -3.95
C GLY A 30 8.53 3.93 -4.83
N GLY A 31 7.40 3.29 -5.09
CA GLY A 31 7.22 2.23 -6.08
C GLY A 31 6.62 0.94 -5.52
N PHE A 32 6.38 0.01 -6.43
CA PHE A 32 5.82 -1.31 -6.17
C PHE A 32 6.70 -2.41 -6.74
N GLY A 33 6.77 -3.54 -6.03
CA GLY A 33 7.42 -4.77 -6.50
C GLY A 33 8.70 -5.12 -5.74
N LYS A 34 9.47 -6.07 -6.29
CA LYS A 34 10.62 -6.67 -5.62
C LYS A 34 11.62 -5.60 -5.13
N GLY A 35 11.94 -5.64 -3.83
CA GLY A 35 12.87 -4.71 -3.20
C GLY A 35 12.26 -3.37 -2.76
N LYS A 36 10.96 -3.15 -2.98
CA LYS A 36 10.23 -1.98 -2.48
C LYS A 36 9.53 -2.27 -1.15
N LYS A 37 9.01 -1.23 -0.48
CA LYS A 37 8.23 -1.38 0.75
C LYS A 37 6.90 -2.08 0.50
N ILE A 38 6.20 -1.65 -0.55
CA ILE A 38 5.04 -2.36 -1.11
C ILE A 38 5.57 -3.36 -2.13
N ALA A 39 5.83 -4.60 -1.71
CA ALA A 39 6.65 -5.54 -2.50
C ALA A 39 5.85 -6.59 -3.27
N PHE A 40 4.61 -6.87 -2.88
CA PHE A 40 3.80 -7.94 -3.46
C PHE A 40 2.30 -7.62 -3.37
N GLY A 41 1.48 -8.49 -3.97
CA GLY A 41 0.03 -8.34 -4.02
C GLY A 41 -0.46 -8.01 -5.43
N MET A 42 -1.74 -7.68 -5.56
CA MET A 42 -2.41 -7.50 -6.85
C MET A 42 -3.73 -6.74 -6.72
N SER A 43 -4.29 -6.32 -7.85
CA SER A 43 -5.66 -5.82 -7.90
C SER A 43 -6.62 -6.99 -8.12
N LEU A 44 -7.58 -7.14 -7.21
CA LEU A 44 -8.69 -8.08 -7.29
C LEU A 44 -9.94 -7.43 -7.92
N VAL A 45 -9.89 -6.12 -8.18
CA VAL A 45 -10.92 -5.38 -8.92
C VAL A 45 -10.94 -5.84 -10.38
N GLU A 46 -12.13 -6.11 -10.91
CA GLU A 46 -12.33 -6.50 -12.31
C GLU A 46 -11.87 -5.41 -13.29
N ASN A 47 -11.37 -5.82 -14.46
CA ASN A 47 -10.77 -4.99 -15.52
C ASN A 47 -11.66 -3.88 -16.12
N ALA A 48 -12.84 -3.62 -15.56
CA ALA A 48 -13.78 -2.61 -16.04
C ALA A 48 -13.47 -1.20 -15.49
N ASP A 49 -12.60 -1.06 -14.49
CA ASP A 49 -12.33 0.25 -13.91
C ASP A 49 -11.27 1.07 -14.68
N ALA A 50 -11.42 2.40 -14.65
CA ALA A 50 -10.53 3.32 -15.36
C ALA A 50 -9.05 3.13 -14.97
N GLN A 51 -8.78 2.66 -13.74
CA GLN A 51 -7.44 2.38 -13.26
C GLN A 51 -6.86 1.09 -13.85
N SER A 52 -7.65 0.02 -13.98
CA SER A 52 -7.26 -1.21 -14.66
C SER A 52 -7.00 -0.96 -16.15
N GLN A 53 -7.78 -0.07 -16.77
CA GLN A 53 -7.57 0.39 -18.15
C GLN A 53 -6.28 1.22 -18.28
N ARG A 54 -5.99 2.15 -17.35
CA ARG A 54 -4.72 2.89 -17.28
C ARG A 54 -3.52 1.98 -17.06
N ASN A 55 -3.71 0.92 -16.27
CA ASN A 55 -2.71 -0.12 -16.02
C ASN A 55 -2.59 -1.14 -17.17
N LYS A 56 -3.23 -0.91 -18.34
CA LYS A 56 -3.20 -1.79 -19.52
C LYS A 56 -3.63 -3.24 -19.21
N GLY A 57 -4.59 -3.43 -18.31
CA GLY A 57 -5.04 -4.78 -17.91
C GLY A 57 -4.02 -5.53 -17.04
N ALA A 58 -3.04 -4.83 -16.44
CA ALA A 58 -2.23 -5.41 -15.37
C ALA A 58 -3.10 -5.62 -14.13
N ILE A 59 -3.85 -6.74 -14.11
CA ILE A 59 -4.55 -7.31 -12.95
C ILE A 59 -3.59 -7.42 -11.73
N SER A 60 -2.28 -7.29 -11.93
CA SER A 60 -1.24 -7.41 -10.91
C SER A 60 -0.84 -6.14 -10.17
N ASN A 61 -1.32 -4.94 -10.52
CA ASN A 61 -0.86 -3.71 -9.85
C ASN A 61 -1.88 -3.14 -8.85
N PRO A 62 -1.63 -3.25 -7.52
CA PRO A 62 -2.52 -2.69 -6.51
C PRO A 62 -2.40 -1.16 -6.33
N CYS A 63 -1.48 -0.51 -7.06
CA CYS A 63 -1.28 0.93 -6.94
C CYS A 63 -2.41 1.72 -7.59
N SER A 64 -2.95 2.70 -6.86
CA SER A 64 -4.04 3.56 -7.34
C SER A 64 -3.88 4.98 -6.81
N ASP A 65 -4.32 5.95 -7.61
CA ASP A 65 -4.44 7.37 -7.26
C ASP A 65 -5.68 7.66 -6.39
N ASP A 66 -6.71 6.82 -6.43
CA ASP A 66 -7.87 6.86 -5.51
C ASP A 66 -7.76 5.80 -4.41
N SER A 67 -6.66 5.85 -3.67
CA SER A 67 -6.31 4.85 -2.65
C SER A 67 -6.15 5.45 -1.25
N ARG A 68 -6.84 6.55 -0.96
CA ARG A 68 -6.68 7.31 0.30
C ARG A 68 -6.84 6.45 1.55
N HIS A 69 -7.84 5.56 1.57
CA HIS A 69 -8.09 4.67 2.71
C HIS A 69 -6.94 3.67 2.91
N GLY A 70 -6.62 2.87 1.90
CA GLY A 70 -5.54 1.89 2.02
C GLY A 70 -4.14 2.50 2.18
N THR A 71 -3.89 3.70 1.64
CA THR A 71 -2.67 4.47 1.88
C THR A 71 -2.56 4.91 3.34
N HIS A 72 -3.65 5.42 3.91
CA HIS A 72 -3.70 5.81 5.31
C HIS A 72 -3.50 4.58 6.23
N THR A 73 -4.19 3.47 5.95
CA THR A 73 -4.02 2.21 6.67
C THR A 73 -2.59 1.67 6.57
N ALA A 74 -2.00 1.66 5.37
CA ALA A 74 -0.60 1.28 5.17
C ALA A 74 0.36 2.19 5.93
N GLY A 75 0.02 3.48 6.08
CA GLY A 75 0.77 4.46 6.85
C GLY A 75 0.81 4.12 8.34
N ILE A 76 -0.33 3.77 8.92
CA ILE A 76 -0.43 3.30 10.31
C ILE A 76 0.45 2.07 10.52
N ILE A 77 0.44 1.14 9.57
CA ILE A 77 1.22 -0.10 9.68
C ILE A 77 2.73 0.20 9.60
N ALA A 78 3.18 0.89 8.55
CA ALA A 78 4.60 0.92 8.24
C ALA A 78 5.11 2.18 7.54
N ALA A 79 4.48 3.35 7.71
CA ALA A 79 5.11 4.59 7.22
C ALA A 79 6.54 4.73 7.78
N ALA A 80 7.49 5.07 6.92
CA ALA A 80 8.77 5.61 7.36
C ALA A 80 8.60 7.09 7.71
N ASP A 81 9.25 7.55 8.77
CA ASP A 81 9.36 8.98 9.02
C ASP A 81 10.33 9.59 8.00
N VAL A 82 9.76 10.35 7.06
CA VAL A 82 10.49 11.04 6.00
C VAL A 82 10.57 12.56 6.27
N GLY A 83 10.46 12.96 7.54
CA GLY A 83 10.46 14.37 7.96
C GLY A 83 9.07 14.93 8.22
N TYR A 84 8.04 14.08 8.27
CA TYR A 84 6.67 14.48 8.61
C TYR A 84 6.36 14.32 10.12
N GLY A 85 7.28 13.74 10.90
CA GLY A 85 7.10 13.59 12.34
C GLY A 85 6.12 12.49 12.74
N PHE A 86 5.85 11.54 11.82
CA PHE A 86 5.07 10.34 12.11
C PHE A 86 5.74 9.10 11.53
N GLN A 87 5.50 7.97 12.18
CA GLN A 87 6.00 6.67 11.78
C GLN A 87 4.93 5.60 12.03
N GLY A 88 4.89 4.58 11.17
CA GLY A 88 4.03 3.43 11.39
C GLY A 88 4.45 2.58 12.59
N VAL A 89 3.57 1.70 13.03
CA VAL A 89 3.82 0.80 14.17
C VAL A 89 5.01 -0.13 13.91
N ALA A 90 5.17 -0.62 12.68
CA ALA A 90 6.21 -1.56 12.29
C ALA A 90 6.87 -1.10 10.97
N PRO A 91 7.72 -0.06 11.00
CA PRO A 91 8.23 0.60 9.80
C PRO A 91 9.20 -0.26 8.97
N ASN A 92 9.69 -1.39 9.50
CA ASN A 92 10.63 -2.28 8.78
C ASN A 92 9.95 -3.55 8.23
N VAL A 93 8.63 -3.67 8.30
CA VAL A 93 7.91 -4.76 7.61
C VAL A 93 7.92 -4.55 6.11
N THR A 94 7.73 -5.63 5.36
CA THR A 94 7.37 -5.58 3.95
C THR A 94 5.85 -5.65 3.81
N ILE A 95 5.23 -4.69 3.11
CA ILE A 95 3.80 -4.69 2.85
C ILE A 95 3.52 -5.41 1.53
N GLY A 96 2.46 -6.20 1.50
CA GLY A 96 1.77 -6.57 0.28
C GLY A 96 0.38 -5.97 0.24
N MET A 97 -0.04 -5.47 -0.91
CA MET A 97 -1.36 -4.85 -1.08
C MET A 97 -2.23 -5.70 -2.00
N TYR A 98 -3.40 -6.07 -1.52
CA TYR A 98 -4.47 -6.66 -2.30
C TYR A 98 -5.59 -5.63 -2.41
N ARG A 99 -5.71 -5.01 -3.58
CA ARG A 99 -6.74 -4.02 -3.84
C ARG A 99 -8.05 -4.74 -4.15
N GLU A 100 -9.06 -4.60 -3.33
CA GLU A 100 -10.35 -5.29 -3.51
C GLU A 100 -11.47 -4.36 -3.99
N HIS A 101 -11.45 -3.07 -3.60
CA HIS A 101 -12.54 -2.14 -3.87
C HIS A 101 -12.23 -1.10 -4.97
N HIS A 102 -13.24 -0.80 -5.79
CA HIS A 102 -13.29 0.35 -6.70
C HIS A 102 -14.30 1.39 -6.19
N THR A 103 -13.84 2.60 -5.91
CA THR A 103 -14.68 3.76 -5.61
C THR A 103 -15.15 4.42 -6.90
N SER A 104 -16.13 3.84 -7.59
CA SER A 104 -17.04 4.64 -8.41
C SER A 104 -18.17 5.10 -7.51
N LEU A 105 -18.24 6.41 -7.27
CA LEU A 105 -19.49 7.06 -6.87
C LEU A 105 -20.49 6.86 -8.03
N ASN A 106 -21.18 5.72 -8.04
CA ASN A 106 -22.44 5.46 -8.75
C ASN A 106 -23.06 4.18 -8.15
N ALA A 107 -23.34 4.23 -6.86
CA ALA A 107 -24.41 3.43 -6.27
C ALA A 107 -25.62 4.37 -6.11
N VAL A 108 -26.36 4.56 -7.20
CA VAL A 108 -27.77 4.97 -7.21
C VAL A 108 -28.47 4.20 -8.33
#